data_AF-A0AB74QGG4-F1
#
_entry.id   AF-A0AB74QGG4-F1
#
_cell.length_a   1.000
_cell.length_b   1.000
_cell.length_c   1.000
_cell.angle_alpha   90.00
_cell.angle_beta   90.00
_cell.angle_gamma   90.00
#
_symmetry.space_group_name_H-M   'P 1'
#
loop_
_entity.id
_entity.type
_entity.pdbx_description
1 polymer ?
#
loop_
_entity_poly.entity_id
_entity_poly.type
_entity_poly.pdbx_seq_one_letter_code
_entity_poly.pdbx_strand_id
1 'polypeptide(L)'
;MLEEKSCNISRWKKIDRWDYRLGINKKVGAPAGNQNALGHEGGAPAGNQNARTHGFFSKLLPARTYEIVKYIEKDGGNSLDILWNSIVVQYAKILDSFKITHVKNKKDHTTDIKKNGNKIKEYEIQHSWDKVTNAMKAEATAFKALSKMIKDYEELLHKNWDLATEEQKSRIENIKARTNKLTGNDLEIEDIEEIEAEIYGSN
;
A
#
# COMPACT_ATOMS: atom_id res chain seq x y z
N MET A 1 5.18 46.41 -53.62
CA MET A 1 5.30 45.39 -52.55
C MET A 1 3.90 44.86 -52.30
N LEU A 2 3.73 43.56 -52.06
CA LEU A 2 2.41 42.96 -51.81
C LEU A 2 1.75 43.67 -50.62
N GLU A 3 0.53 44.17 -50.80
CA GLU A 3 -0.27 44.92 -49.79
C GLU A 3 -0.82 44.01 -48.69
N GLU A 4 0.00 43.12 -48.15
CA GLU A 4 -0.41 42.19 -47.10
C GLU A 4 -0.24 42.84 -45.72
N LYS A 5 -1.15 42.52 -44.80
CA LYS A 5 -1.09 43.08 -43.44
C LYS A 5 0.11 42.48 -42.69
N SER A 6 0.86 43.33 -41.99
CA SER A 6 2.05 42.92 -41.21
C SER A 6 1.75 41.83 -40.16
N CYS A 7 0.53 41.82 -39.62
CA CYS A 7 0.05 40.80 -38.69
C CYS A 7 -0.05 39.41 -39.34
N ASN A 8 -0.46 39.34 -40.61
CA ASN A 8 -0.56 38.09 -41.37
C ASN A 8 0.83 37.54 -41.69
N ILE A 9 1.75 38.41 -42.11
CA ILE A 9 3.15 38.04 -42.37
C ILE A 9 3.80 37.48 -41.10
N SER A 10 3.59 38.14 -39.96
CA SER A 10 4.13 37.69 -38.67
C SER A 10 3.54 36.35 -38.23
N ARG A 11 2.24 36.15 -38.47
CA ARG A 11 1.54 34.89 -38.17
C ARG A 11 2.07 33.75 -39.03
N TRP A 12 2.23 33.96 -40.34
CA TRP A 12 2.82 32.97 -41.25
C TRP A 12 4.25 32.64 -40.85
N LYS A 13 5.08 33.65 -40.59
CA LYS A 13 6.46 33.47 -40.13
C LYS A 13 6.56 32.52 -38.93
N LYS A 14 5.61 32.62 -37.99
CA LYS A 14 5.51 31.75 -36.81
C LYS A 14 4.97 30.34 -37.11
N ILE A 15 3.84 30.24 -37.83
CA ILE A 15 3.21 28.95 -38.18
C ILE A 15 4.17 28.08 -38.97
N ASP A 16 4.80 28.69 -39.97
CA ASP A 16 5.70 28.03 -40.90
C ASP A 16 7.14 27.95 -40.38
N ARG A 17 7.39 28.40 -39.14
CA ARG A 17 8.72 28.35 -38.51
C ARG A 17 9.84 28.83 -39.44
N TRP A 18 9.63 29.97 -40.11
CA TRP A 18 10.57 30.48 -41.12
C TRP A 18 11.98 30.64 -40.54
N ASP A 19 12.10 31.11 -39.29
CA ASP A 19 13.41 31.27 -38.63
C ASP A 19 14.17 29.93 -38.46
N TYR A 20 13.46 28.80 -38.34
CA TYR A 20 14.07 27.47 -38.30
C TYR A 20 14.47 27.01 -39.70
N ARG A 21 13.59 27.17 -40.69
CA ARG A 21 13.85 26.77 -42.09
C ARG A 21 14.95 27.59 -42.76
N LEU A 22 15.02 28.88 -42.44
CA LEU A 22 16.06 29.81 -42.89
C LEU A 22 17.32 29.76 -42.02
N GLY A 23 17.34 28.94 -40.96
CA GLY A 23 18.50 28.76 -40.08
C GLY A 23 18.92 29.98 -39.27
N ILE A 24 18.03 30.97 -39.11
CA ILE A 24 18.29 32.25 -38.45
C ILE A 24 18.52 32.05 -36.94
N ASN A 25 17.97 30.97 -36.36
CA ASN A 25 18.14 30.59 -34.95
C ASN A 25 18.65 29.15 -34.80
N LYS A 26 19.81 28.81 -35.38
CA LYS A 26 20.46 27.52 -35.07
C LYS A 26 20.79 27.50 -33.57
N LYS A 27 20.17 26.57 -32.82
CA LYS A 27 20.53 26.36 -31.41
C LYS A 27 22.02 26.02 -31.35
N VAL A 28 22.81 26.85 -30.67
CA VAL A 28 24.21 26.59 -30.40
C VAL A 28 24.27 25.49 -29.33
N GLY A 29 24.76 24.32 -29.70
CA GLY A 29 24.84 23.16 -28.81
C GLY A 29 24.92 21.84 -29.59
N ALA A 30 25.28 20.78 -28.88
CA ALA A 30 25.24 19.43 -29.43
C ALA A 30 23.82 19.09 -29.96
N PRO A 31 23.71 18.37 -31.09
CA PRO A 31 22.44 17.85 -31.56
C PRO A 31 21.71 17.05 -30.46
N ALA A 32 20.39 17.17 -30.39
CA ALA A 32 19.60 16.35 -29.48
C ALA A 32 19.82 14.87 -29.80
N GLY A 33 20.21 14.07 -28.80
CA GLY A 33 20.58 12.66 -28.98
C GLY A 33 22.04 12.40 -29.39
N ASN A 34 22.90 13.42 -29.36
CA ASN A 34 24.33 13.25 -29.61
C ASN A 34 24.97 12.26 -28.62
N GLN A 35 25.57 11.19 -29.13
CA GLN A 35 26.29 10.17 -28.35
C GLN A 35 27.81 10.40 -28.30
N ASN A 36 28.34 11.45 -28.94
CA ASN A 36 29.78 11.72 -29.05
C ASN A 36 30.46 12.04 -27.71
N ALA A 37 29.70 12.28 -26.64
CA ALA A 37 30.22 12.48 -25.28
C ALA A 37 30.19 11.21 -24.42
N LEU A 38 29.61 10.10 -24.91
CA LEU A 38 29.53 8.84 -24.17
C LEU A 38 30.94 8.20 -24.14
N GLY A 39 31.61 8.22 -22.99
CA GLY A 39 32.92 7.58 -22.79
C GLY A 39 34.15 8.47 -23.07
N HIS A 40 33.97 9.74 -23.42
CA HIS A 40 35.07 10.71 -23.56
C HIS A 40 35.23 11.58 -22.30
N GLU A 41 36.38 12.23 -22.10
CA GLU A 41 36.68 13.10 -20.93
C GLU A 41 35.70 14.29 -20.77
N GLY A 42 34.99 14.67 -21.84
CA GLY A 42 33.90 15.65 -21.81
C GLY A 42 32.51 15.07 -21.51
N GLY A 43 32.44 13.79 -21.14
CA GLY A 43 31.21 13.10 -20.75
C GLY A 43 30.69 13.53 -19.37
N ALA A 44 29.59 12.91 -18.95
CA ALA A 44 29.03 13.15 -17.61
C ALA A 44 30.10 12.90 -16.53
N PRO A 45 30.36 13.84 -15.60
CA PRO A 45 31.37 13.67 -14.55
C PRO A 45 31.18 12.36 -13.77
N ALA A 46 32.26 11.76 -13.28
CA ALA A 46 32.18 10.56 -12.45
C ALA A 46 31.28 10.81 -11.23
N GLY A 47 30.19 10.04 -11.10
CA GLY A 47 29.15 10.25 -10.07
C GLY A 47 27.92 11.04 -10.54
N ASN A 48 27.93 11.58 -11.77
CA ASN A 48 26.74 12.13 -12.40
C ASN A 48 25.78 11.00 -12.78
N GLN A 49 24.74 10.85 -11.98
CA GLN A 49 23.61 9.98 -12.27
C GLN A 49 22.71 10.70 -13.29
N ASN A 50 23.12 10.70 -14.57
CA ASN A 50 22.43 11.30 -15.72
C ASN A 50 20.95 11.59 -15.42
N ALA A 51 20.61 12.87 -15.28
CA ALA A 51 19.27 13.43 -15.04
C ALA A 51 18.26 12.39 -14.52
N ARG A 52 18.47 11.88 -13.29
CA ARG A 52 17.51 10.96 -12.66
C ARG A 52 16.11 11.58 -12.76
N THR A 53 15.19 10.87 -13.39
CA THR A 53 13.78 11.25 -13.52
C THR A 53 13.00 11.14 -12.19
N HIS A 54 13.70 11.04 -11.06
CA HIS A 54 13.15 10.60 -9.79
C HIS A 54 13.42 11.64 -8.69
N GLY A 55 12.36 12.03 -7.97
CA GLY A 55 12.36 13.11 -6.96
C GLY A 55 13.10 12.79 -5.65
N PHE A 56 12.92 13.67 -4.64
CA PHE A 56 13.61 13.66 -3.34
C PHE A 56 13.72 12.26 -2.69
N PHE A 57 12.64 11.48 -2.69
CA PHE A 57 12.58 10.17 -2.05
C PHE A 57 13.47 9.09 -2.69
N SER A 58 13.84 9.20 -3.97
CA SER A 58 14.71 8.22 -4.63
C SER A 58 16.14 8.21 -4.09
N LYS A 59 16.55 9.29 -3.42
CA LYS A 59 17.85 9.39 -2.76
C LYS A 59 17.89 8.73 -1.38
N LEU A 60 16.73 8.61 -0.72
CA LEU A 60 16.62 8.19 0.68
C LEU A 60 16.03 6.79 0.83
N LEU A 61 15.20 6.37 -0.12
CA LEU A 61 14.45 5.12 -0.03
C LEU A 61 15.04 4.03 -0.94
N PRO A 62 15.02 2.76 -0.50
CA PRO A 62 15.27 1.63 -1.40
C PRO A 62 14.30 1.63 -2.59
N ALA A 63 14.73 1.09 -3.73
CA ALA A 63 13.96 1.12 -4.99
C ALA A 63 12.52 0.61 -4.83
N ARG A 64 12.32 -0.52 -4.13
CA ARG A 64 10.97 -1.07 -3.86
C ARG A 64 10.08 -0.08 -3.10
N THR A 65 10.62 0.55 -2.07
CA THR A 65 9.89 1.51 -1.23
C THR A 65 9.58 2.79 -2.01
N TYR A 66 10.52 3.24 -2.83
CA TYR A 66 10.33 4.40 -3.69
C TYR A 66 9.23 4.17 -4.74
N GLU A 67 9.14 2.99 -5.35
CA GLU A 67 8.05 2.65 -6.28
C GLU A 67 6.67 2.65 -5.58
N ILE A 68 6.60 2.21 -4.32
CA ILE A 68 5.36 2.28 -3.52
C ILE A 68 4.95 3.73 -3.27
N VAL A 69 5.88 4.59 -2.86
CA VAL A 69 5.61 6.02 -2.65
C VAL A 69 5.14 6.68 -3.94
N LYS A 70 5.80 6.38 -5.06
CA LYS A 70 5.43 6.91 -6.37
C LYS A 70 4.04 6.43 -6.82
N TYR A 71 3.68 5.17 -6.55
CA TYR A 71 2.34 4.65 -6.81
C TYR A 71 1.29 5.42 -6.01
N ILE A 72 1.54 5.64 -4.71
CA ILE A 72 0.66 6.42 -3.82
C ILE A 72 0.52 7.87 -4.30
N GLU A 73 1.62 8.53 -4.67
CA GLU A 73 1.60 9.91 -5.18
C GLU A 73 0.89 10.02 -6.54
N LYS A 74 1.08 9.03 -7.43
CA LYS A 74 0.57 9.07 -8.81
C LYS A 74 -0.93 8.80 -8.90
N ASP A 75 -1.47 7.93 -8.05
CA ASP A 75 -2.92 7.69 -7.94
C ASP A 75 -3.64 8.78 -7.12
N GLY A 76 -2.95 9.90 -6.84
CA GLY A 76 -3.57 11.08 -6.24
C GLY A 76 -3.72 11.01 -4.73
N GLY A 77 -3.01 10.09 -4.05
CA GLY A 77 -2.72 10.04 -2.61
C GLY A 77 -3.70 10.74 -1.67
N ASN A 78 -5.00 10.60 -1.89
CA ASN A 78 -5.99 11.16 -0.99
C ASN A 78 -5.85 10.38 0.31
N SER A 79 -5.71 11.08 1.43
CA SER A 79 -5.59 10.47 2.75
C SER A 79 -6.70 9.43 2.99
N LEU A 80 -7.87 9.64 2.40
CA LEU A 80 -8.99 8.70 2.42
C LEU A 80 -8.68 7.39 1.69
N ASP A 81 -8.13 7.43 0.47
CA ASP A 81 -7.81 6.24 -0.32
C ASP A 81 -6.64 5.45 0.27
N ILE A 82 -5.65 6.15 0.84
CA ILE A 82 -4.53 5.51 1.56
C ILE A 82 -5.05 4.75 2.78
N LEU A 83 -5.95 5.38 3.55
CA LEU A 83 -6.55 4.76 4.72
C LEU A 83 -7.42 3.57 4.32
N TRP A 84 -8.23 3.70 3.26
CA TRP A 84 -9.02 2.60 2.71
C TRP A 84 -8.15 1.40 2.31
N ASN A 85 -7.08 1.63 1.55
CA ASN A 85 -6.16 0.58 1.16
C ASN A 85 -5.52 -0.10 2.38
N SER A 86 -5.22 0.68 3.43
CA SER A 86 -4.71 0.15 4.69
C SER A 86 -5.72 -0.75 5.40
N ILE A 87 -7.00 -0.36 5.44
CA ILE A 87 -8.11 -1.16 5.98
C ILE A 87 -8.21 -2.49 5.22
N VAL A 88 -8.23 -2.45 3.88
CA VAL A 88 -8.34 -3.64 3.03
C VAL A 88 -7.17 -4.59 3.27
N VAL A 89 -5.93 -4.07 3.30
CA VAL A 89 -4.74 -4.88 3.56
C VAL A 89 -4.77 -5.49 4.96
N GLN A 90 -5.17 -4.71 5.97
CA GLN A 90 -5.25 -5.20 7.35
C GLN A 90 -6.31 -6.30 7.49
N TYR A 91 -7.48 -6.11 6.88
CA TYR A 91 -8.55 -7.11 6.84
C TYR A 91 -8.08 -8.40 6.13
N ALA A 92 -7.42 -8.28 4.98
CA ALA A 92 -6.87 -9.43 4.27
C ALA A 92 -5.82 -10.18 5.08
N LYS A 93 -4.94 -9.47 5.80
CA LYS A 93 -3.94 -10.10 6.69
C LYS A 93 -4.58 -10.90 7.82
N ILE A 94 -5.66 -10.40 8.41
CA ILE A 94 -6.41 -11.13 9.45
C ILE A 94 -7.04 -12.40 8.87
N LEU A 95 -7.65 -12.31 7.69
CA LEU A 95 -8.21 -13.49 7.03
C LEU A 95 -7.16 -14.53 6.67
N ASP A 96 -5.99 -14.08 6.20
CA ASP A 96 -4.90 -14.99 5.87
C ASP A 96 -4.25 -15.59 7.13
N SER A 97 -4.18 -14.84 8.24
CA SER A 97 -3.65 -15.36 9.50
C SER A 97 -4.47 -16.52 10.02
N PHE A 98 -5.80 -16.53 9.83
CA PHE A 98 -6.65 -17.66 10.22
C PHE A 98 -6.23 -18.98 9.58
N LYS A 99 -5.65 -18.98 8.37
CA LYS A 99 -5.14 -20.21 7.75
C LYS A 99 -3.88 -20.73 8.45
N ILE A 100 -3.06 -19.84 8.97
CA ILE A 100 -1.79 -20.15 9.63
C ILE A 100 -2.03 -20.54 11.09
N THR A 101 -2.95 -19.85 11.78
CA THR A 101 -3.25 -20.04 13.21
C THR A 101 -4.25 -21.17 13.48
N HIS A 102 -4.87 -21.75 12.45
CA HIS A 102 -5.86 -22.80 12.59
C HIS A 102 -5.31 -24.03 13.33
N VAL A 103 -5.91 -24.34 14.48
CA VAL A 103 -5.62 -25.54 15.28
C VAL A 103 -6.72 -26.57 15.05
N LYS A 104 -6.35 -27.79 14.61
CA LYS A 104 -7.33 -28.81 14.19
C LYS A 104 -8.05 -29.47 15.35
N ASN A 105 -7.34 -29.74 16.45
CA ASN A 105 -7.87 -30.41 17.63
C ASN A 105 -6.95 -30.24 18.85
N LYS A 106 -7.38 -30.73 20.02
CA LYS A 106 -6.62 -30.69 21.29
C LYS A 106 -5.21 -31.31 21.18
N LYS A 107 -4.99 -32.26 20.27
CA LYS A 107 -3.70 -32.93 20.08
C LYS A 107 -2.78 -32.25 19.06
N ASP A 108 -3.20 -31.15 18.44
CA ASP A 108 -2.41 -30.39 17.46
C ASP A 108 -1.31 -29.54 18.13
N HIS A 109 -0.28 -30.23 18.61
CA HIS A 109 0.93 -29.62 19.18
C HIS A 109 2.04 -29.56 18.13
N THR A 110 2.83 -28.48 18.16
CA THR A 110 4.04 -28.36 17.34
C THR A 110 5.26 -28.63 18.22
N THR A 111 6.23 -29.36 17.69
CA THR A 111 7.51 -29.62 18.35
C THR A 111 8.64 -29.02 17.53
N ASP A 112 9.37 -28.08 18.11
CA ASP A 112 10.53 -27.46 17.48
C ASP A 112 11.80 -27.71 18.30
N ILE A 113 12.94 -27.82 17.64
CA ILE A 113 14.23 -28.07 18.31
C ILE A 113 14.77 -26.73 18.82
N LYS A 114 14.74 -26.53 20.13
CA LYS A 114 15.24 -25.32 20.79
C LYS A 114 16.76 -25.28 20.86
N LYS A 115 17.38 -26.44 21.12
CA LYS A 115 18.84 -26.62 21.10
C LYS A 115 19.20 -27.99 20.52
N ASN A 116 20.13 -27.98 19.57
CA ASN A 116 20.70 -29.18 18.96
C ASN A 116 22.18 -29.30 19.35
N GLY A 117 22.48 -29.90 20.50
CA GLY A 117 23.84 -30.19 20.95
C GLY A 117 24.25 -31.64 20.66
N ASN A 118 25.56 -31.90 20.57
CA ASN A 118 26.14 -33.22 20.27
C ASN A 118 25.67 -34.37 21.20
N LYS A 119 25.07 -34.08 22.37
CA LYS A 119 24.59 -35.09 23.34
C LYS A 119 23.18 -34.85 23.89
N ILE A 120 22.58 -33.68 23.67
CA ILE A 120 21.25 -33.33 24.22
C ILE A 120 20.46 -32.58 23.16
N LYS A 121 19.24 -33.06 22.90
CA LYS A 121 18.23 -32.36 22.10
C LYS A 121 17.17 -31.82 23.06
N GLU A 122 17.01 -30.50 23.09
CA GLU A 122 15.95 -29.82 23.85
C GLU A 122 14.84 -29.46 22.86
N TYR A 123 13.61 -29.88 23.16
CA TYR A 123 12.44 -29.59 22.34
C TYR A 123 11.57 -28.52 23.01
N GLU A 124 11.09 -27.58 22.21
CA GLU A 124 10.03 -26.66 22.59
C GLU A 124 8.71 -27.20 22.04
N ILE A 125 7.75 -27.39 22.93
CA ILE A 125 6.43 -27.89 22.58
C ILE A 125 5.47 -26.72 22.65
N GLN A 126 4.86 -26.37 21.53
CA GLN A 126 3.74 -25.44 21.49
C GLN A 126 2.44 -26.21 21.54
N HIS A 127 1.75 -26.13 22.68
CA HIS A 127 0.46 -26.80 22.87
C HIS A 127 -0.65 -26.13 22.04
N SER A 128 -1.66 -26.93 21.68
CA SER A 128 -2.84 -26.49 20.91
C SER A 128 -3.58 -25.31 21.56
N TRP A 129 -3.79 -25.36 22.87
CA TRP A 129 -4.48 -24.29 23.62
C TRP A 129 -3.66 -23.00 23.67
N ASP A 130 -2.34 -23.08 23.79
CA ASP A 130 -1.45 -21.91 23.73
C ASP A 130 -1.46 -21.26 22.34
N LYS A 131 -1.42 -22.06 21.27
CA LYS A 131 -1.53 -21.57 19.89
C LYS A 131 -2.82 -20.79 19.68
N VAL A 132 -3.97 -21.36 20.07
CA VAL A 132 -5.28 -20.70 19.96
C VAL A 132 -5.31 -19.41 20.79
N THR A 133 -4.83 -19.45 22.05
CA THR A 133 -4.83 -18.28 22.92
C THR A 133 -3.99 -17.14 22.36
N ASN A 134 -2.80 -17.45 21.86
CA ASN A 134 -1.90 -16.45 21.27
C ASN A 134 -2.46 -15.90 19.95
N ALA A 135 -3.06 -16.76 19.12
CA ALA A 135 -3.74 -16.34 17.90
C ALA A 135 -4.91 -15.40 18.22
N MET A 136 -5.81 -15.76 19.13
CA MET A 136 -6.95 -14.93 19.52
C MET A 136 -6.52 -13.57 20.08
N LYS A 137 -5.45 -13.52 20.89
CA LYS A 137 -4.90 -12.25 21.40
C LYS A 137 -4.35 -11.36 20.27
N ALA A 138 -3.62 -11.96 19.33
CA ALA A 138 -3.09 -11.26 18.16
C ALA A 138 -4.22 -10.75 17.26
N GLU A 139 -5.24 -11.59 17.02
CA GLU A 139 -6.42 -11.27 16.22
C GLU A 139 -7.26 -10.17 16.86
N ALA A 140 -7.52 -10.23 18.17
CA ALA A 140 -8.23 -9.18 18.90
C ALA A 140 -7.51 -7.83 18.80
N THR A 141 -6.18 -7.83 18.87
CA THR A 141 -5.36 -6.63 18.67
C THR A 141 -5.48 -6.11 17.23
N ALA A 142 -5.43 -7.00 16.24
CA ALA A 142 -5.56 -6.67 14.84
C ALA A 142 -6.95 -6.12 14.50
N PHE A 143 -8.02 -6.72 15.02
CA PHE A 143 -9.39 -6.23 14.89
C PHE A 143 -9.58 -4.89 15.58
N LYS A 144 -8.99 -4.67 16.76
CA LYS A 144 -9.03 -3.36 17.43
C LYS A 144 -8.40 -2.26 16.57
N ALA A 145 -7.25 -2.55 15.94
CA ALA A 145 -6.61 -1.63 15.01
C ALA A 145 -7.47 -1.39 13.76
N LEU A 146 -8.04 -2.45 13.16
CA LEU A 146 -8.95 -2.36 12.02
C LEU A 146 -10.18 -1.49 12.33
N SER A 147 -10.83 -1.74 13.47
CA SER A 147 -11.97 -0.95 13.94
C SER A 147 -11.63 0.52 14.13
N LYS A 148 -10.41 0.83 14.59
CA LYS A 148 -9.94 2.21 14.67
C LYS A 148 -9.76 2.83 13.28
N MET A 149 -9.11 2.14 12.35
CA MET A 149 -8.94 2.64 10.98
C MET A 149 -10.28 2.88 10.28
N ILE A 150 -11.26 1.99 10.49
CA ILE A 150 -12.64 2.14 10.00
C ILE A 150 -13.28 3.43 10.56
N LYS A 151 -13.15 3.68 11.87
CA LYS A 151 -13.66 4.92 12.49
C LYS A 151 -12.97 6.17 11.93
N ASP A 152 -11.65 6.15 11.85
CA ASP A 152 -10.86 7.26 11.30
C ASP A 152 -11.28 7.55 9.84
N TYR A 153 -11.61 6.51 9.07
CA TYR A 153 -12.10 6.63 7.69
C TYR A 153 -13.50 7.24 7.64
N GLU A 154 -14.43 6.79 8.49
CA GLU A 154 -15.77 7.39 8.61
C GLU A 154 -15.68 8.87 8.97
N GLU A 155 -14.83 9.25 9.94
CA GLU A 155 -14.64 10.64 10.31
C GLU A 155 -14.11 11.50 9.16
N LEU A 156 -13.15 11.00 8.38
CA LEU A 156 -12.62 11.70 7.21
C LEU A 156 -13.65 11.80 6.08
N LEU A 157 -14.44 10.75 5.88
CA LEU A 157 -15.50 10.72 4.89
C LEU A 157 -16.64 11.69 5.25
N HIS A 158 -17.01 11.77 6.54
CA HIS A 158 -18.02 12.69 7.04
C HIS A 158 -17.58 14.17 6.94
N LYS A 159 -16.29 14.47 7.06
CA LYS A 159 -15.78 15.85 6.87
C LYS A 159 -16.01 16.39 5.47
N ASN A 160 -16.08 15.52 4.47
CA ASN A 160 -16.34 15.86 3.08
C ASN A 160 -17.57 15.09 2.55
N TRP A 161 -18.59 14.92 3.38
CA TRP A 161 -19.74 14.05 3.08
C TRP A 161 -20.45 14.40 1.77
N ASP A 162 -20.55 15.70 1.46
CA ASP A 162 -21.19 16.21 0.24
C ASP A 162 -20.37 15.91 -1.03
N LEU A 163 -19.08 15.61 -0.88
CA LEU A 163 -18.16 15.23 -1.96
C LEU A 163 -17.88 13.72 -1.97
N ALA A 164 -18.38 12.98 -0.96
CA ALA A 164 -18.18 11.55 -0.84
C ALA A 164 -19.07 10.80 -1.83
N THR A 165 -18.44 9.93 -2.63
CA THR A 165 -19.17 9.10 -3.60
C THR A 165 -19.99 8.03 -2.88
N GLU A 166 -21.14 7.65 -3.45
CA GLU A 166 -21.98 6.55 -2.95
C GLU A 166 -21.19 5.23 -2.86
N GLU A 167 -20.22 5.03 -3.76
CA GLU A 167 -19.33 3.87 -3.72
C GLU A 167 -18.46 3.86 -2.45
N GLN A 168 -17.93 5.00 -2.02
CA GLN A 168 -17.12 5.09 -0.79
C GLN A 168 -17.95 4.80 0.47
N LYS A 169 -19.24 5.16 0.48
CA LYS A 169 -20.17 4.86 1.58
C LYS A 169 -20.53 3.37 1.64
N SER A 170 -20.85 2.76 0.50
CA SER A 170 -21.19 1.33 0.45
C SER A 170 -20.01 0.42 0.84
N ARG A 171 -18.79 0.81 0.45
CA ARG A 171 -17.55 0.11 0.79
C ARG A 171 -17.36 -0.04 2.31
N ILE A 172 -17.57 1.03 3.08
CA ILE A 172 -17.38 1.00 4.53
C ILE A 172 -18.45 0.15 5.24
N GLU A 173 -19.71 0.25 4.81
CA GLU A 173 -20.80 -0.57 5.34
C GLU A 173 -20.55 -2.07 5.15
N ASN A 174 -20.07 -2.46 3.97
CA ASN A 174 -19.76 -3.86 3.67
C ASN A 174 -18.63 -4.40 4.54
N ILE A 175 -17.55 -3.63 4.72
CA ILE A 175 -16.46 -4.05 5.63
C ILE A 175 -16.97 -4.15 7.07
N LYS A 176 -17.73 -3.17 7.56
CA LYS A 176 -18.28 -3.21 8.93
C LYS A 176 -19.18 -4.42 9.14
N ALA A 177 -20.08 -4.70 8.20
CA ALA A 177 -20.95 -5.87 8.27
C ALA A 177 -20.14 -7.18 8.29
N ARG A 178 -19.08 -7.29 7.48
CA ARG A 178 -18.20 -8.46 7.49
C ARG A 178 -17.37 -8.58 8.77
N THR A 179 -16.86 -7.48 9.31
CA THR A 179 -16.09 -7.49 10.55
C THR A 179 -16.96 -7.85 11.74
N ASN A 180 -18.18 -7.30 11.82
CA ASN A 180 -19.12 -7.61 12.91
C ASN A 180 -19.50 -9.10 12.92
N LYS A 181 -19.72 -9.69 11.74
CA LYS A 181 -19.95 -11.13 11.59
C LYS A 181 -18.77 -11.98 12.08
N LEU A 182 -17.54 -11.52 11.85
CA LEU A 182 -16.34 -12.25 12.26
C LEU A 182 -16.04 -12.12 13.74
N THR A 183 -16.35 -10.97 14.35
CA THR A 183 -16.11 -10.73 15.78
C THR A 183 -17.25 -11.21 16.68
N GLY A 184 -18.37 -11.66 16.11
CA GLY A 184 -19.53 -12.17 16.87
C GLY A 184 -20.31 -11.09 17.61
N ASN A 185 -20.13 -9.81 17.28
CA ASN A 185 -20.80 -8.71 17.98
C ASN A 185 -22.33 -8.62 17.69
N ASP A 186 -22.81 -9.32 16.65
CA ASP A 186 -24.23 -9.42 16.25
C ASP A 186 -24.86 -10.78 16.61
N LEU A 187 -24.13 -11.68 17.29
CA LEU A 187 -24.73 -12.89 17.84
C LEU A 187 -25.32 -12.48 19.19
N GLU A 188 -26.65 -12.51 19.31
CA GLU A 188 -27.29 -12.57 20.63
C GLU A 188 -26.58 -13.70 21.39
N ILE A 189 -26.05 -13.39 22.57
CA ILE A 189 -25.38 -14.37 23.42
C ILE A 189 -26.47 -15.36 23.83
N GLU A 190 -26.61 -16.46 23.10
CA GLU A 190 -27.33 -17.63 23.60
C GLU A 190 -26.61 -18.07 24.88
N ASP A 191 -27.35 -18.26 25.97
CA ASP A 191 -26.83 -18.62 27.29
C ASP A 191 -25.82 -19.78 27.16
N ILE A 192 -24.54 -19.45 27.30
CA ILE A 192 -23.43 -20.39 27.15
C ILE A 192 -23.35 -21.31 28.38
N GLU A 193 -24.18 -21.09 29.41
CA GLU A 193 -24.24 -21.93 30.62
C GLU A 193 -24.47 -23.41 30.30
N GLU A 194 -25.28 -23.74 29.29
CA GLU A 194 -25.52 -25.14 28.87
C GLU A 194 -24.29 -25.76 28.21
N ILE A 195 -23.53 -24.96 27.44
CA ILE A 195 -22.29 -25.39 26.76
C ILE A 195 -21.12 -25.50 27.75
N GLU A 196 -21.02 -24.61 28.73
CA GLU A 196 -20.01 -24.69 29.79
C GLU A 196 -20.22 -25.93 30.67
N ALA A 197 -21.47 -26.29 30.99
CA ALA A 197 -21.79 -27.51 31.72
C ALA A 197 -21.45 -28.79 30.94
N GLU A 198 -21.62 -28.80 29.62
CA GLU A 198 -21.20 -29.93 28.76
C GLU A 198 -19.67 -30.04 28.61
N ILE A 199 -18.95 -28.91 28.58
CA ILE A 199 -17.49 -28.91 28.38
C ILE A 199 -16.73 -29.20 29.68
N TYR A 200 -17.17 -28.63 30.80
CA TYR A 200 -16.44 -28.72 32.08
C TYR A 200 -17.09 -29.69 33.08
N GLY A 201 -18.33 -30.13 32.85
CA GLY A 201 -19.09 -30.93 33.79
C GLY A 201 -19.63 -30.08 34.95
N SER A 202 -20.86 -30.35 35.36
CA SER A 202 -21.48 -29.73 36.54
C SER A 202 -20.66 -30.07 37.79
N ASN A 203 -20.24 -29.06 38.56
CA ASN A 203 -19.64 -29.25 39.89
C ASN A 203 -20.63 -29.83 40.90
#